data_AF-A0A2W6NXJ9-F1
#
_entry.id   AF-A0A2W6NXJ9-F1
#
_cell.length_a   1.000
_cell.length_b   1.000
_cell.length_c   1.000
_cell.angle_alpha   90.00
_cell.angle_beta   90.00
_cell.angle_gamma   90.00
#
_symmetry.space_group_name_H-M   'P 1'
#
loop_
_entity.id
_entity.type
_entity.pdbx_description
1 polymer ?
#
loop_
_entity_poly.entity_id
_entity_poly.type
_entity_poly.pdbx_seq_one_letter_code
_entity_poly.pdbx_strand_id
1 'polypeptide(L)'
;MKIRRSISTLFSLVFILSSVFVLFTFRPVQAEPGVFSISSNRLLQDKDNTNLYYFVGMVYYEVWSNSAGNWTGAGHHPNSNVPEVDGGIYEFTFASNRKVKSISVEQFKYDWKSPDGELLLGDLTFEKSRTGELKKNPKSYYENATSLVDYNSYKNTPVDGIGTNKARKKVFVNNGVLKARYPVDRKLEEIRDNKATFAPKVEGYRYYFPTLFKIELEPPVGKAVVKYWTTTGQSLDGVDGFANQEVRLEKDQPYNFIHTAPGEKYTYEGHKKSTQGDPSSLSRKSGDPGQFIYNGQYPVYYVYFYYQPKGGTTIPNGPRCTQPVPGRTIDGKVMDPAVRAMIKADLRGNERFDVLKGIPTSESLYGNVFSRDYLFQNKFVQMTGTCEYTVKVNQKWKLTWKDGRTVTQPGGGTTTVYDIPRSVDDERNPEYKVVRPYAYWTIGELSVYNIQDAVLQNYAFAGSEITITPSGYTP
;
A
#
# COMPACT_ATOMS: atom_id res chain seq x y z
N MET A 1 -26.56 39.52 73.06
CA MET A 1 -26.59 38.07 73.39
C MET A 1 -28.03 37.56 73.34
N LYS A 2 -28.40 36.83 72.29
CA LYS A 2 -29.39 35.73 72.32
C LYS A 2 -29.63 35.21 70.89
N ILE A 3 -29.05 34.04 70.66
CA ILE A 3 -29.37 33.11 69.59
C ILE A 3 -30.79 32.60 69.81
N ARG A 4 -31.62 32.55 68.77
CA ARG A 4 -32.82 31.71 68.74
C ARG A 4 -32.84 30.91 67.44
N ARG A 5 -32.66 29.60 67.60
CA ARG A 5 -33.03 28.55 66.64
C ARG A 5 -34.47 28.12 66.91
N SER A 6 -35.24 27.85 65.85
CA SER A 6 -36.43 26.98 65.81
C SER A 6 -36.59 26.61 64.31
N ILE A 7 -36.33 25.38 63.84
CA ILE A 7 -37.22 24.19 63.82
C ILE A 7 -38.59 24.55 63.21
N SER A 8 -39.20 23.90 62.22
CA SER A 8 -38.94 22.82 61.26
C SER A 8 -40.27 22.61 60.51
N THR A 9 -40.24 22.20 59.22
CA THR A 9 -41.27 21.42 58.48
C THR A 9 -42.65 22.08 58.22
N LEU A 10 -43.37 21.94 57.09
CA LEU A 10 -43.56 20.82 56.14
C LEU A 10 -44.38 21.34 54.90
N PHE A 11 -44.08 20.82 53.69
CA PHE A 11 -44.97 20.56 52.52
C PHE A 11 -45.35 21.66 51.48
N SER A 12 -44.80 21.47 50.27
CA SER A 12 -45.50 21.04 49.04
C SER A 12 -45.55 21.96 47.81
N LEU A 13 -45.41 21.26 46.66
CA LEU A 13 -45.71 21.61 45.26
C LEU A 13 -44.63 22.31 44.40
N VAL A 14 -43.81 21.46 43.77
CA VAL A 14 -43.65 21.32 42.30
C VAL A 14 -44.00 22.56 41.45
N PHE A 15 -42.99 23.19 40.84
CA PHE A 15 -42.98 23.44 39.40
C PHE A 15 -41.54 23.51 38.86
N ILE A 16 -41.28 22.61 37.92
CA ILE A 16 -40.09 22.49 37.10
C ILE A 16 -40.02 23.71 36.17
N LEU A 17 -38.91 24.44 36.19
CA LEU A 17 -38.44 25.22 35.05
C LEU A 17 -36.97 24.91 34.81
N SER A 18 -36.79 23.73 34.21
CA SER A 18 -35.64 23.36 33.42
C SER A 18 -35.59 24.29 32.20
N SER A 19 -34.68 25.26 32.22
CA SER A 19 -34.17 25.90 31.02
C SER A 19 -32.64 25.90 31.08
N VAL A 20 -32.07 24.70 30.99
CA VAL A 20 -30.68 24.55 30.59
C VAL A 20 -30.59 24.98 29.12
N PHE A 21 -30.33 26.26 28.89
CA PHE A 21 -29.87 26.78 27.61
C PHE A 21 -28.47 26.19 27.36
N VAL A 22 -28.41 25.02 26.73
CA VAL A 22 -27.17 24.57 26.10
C VAL A 22 -27.01 25.39 24.82
N LEU A 23 -26.32 26.52 24.94
CA LEU A 23 -25.73 27.22 23.80
C LEU A 23 -24.67 26.30 23.19
N PHE A 24 -25.06 25.44 22.25
CA PHE A 24 -24.11 24.85 21.33
C PHE A 24 -23.57 25.99 20.46
N THR A 25 -22.39 26.51 20.83
CA THR A 25 -21.55 27.22 19.88
C THR A 25 -21.21 26.21 18.79
N PHE A 26 -21.89 26.31 17.64
CA PHE A 26 -21.47 25.63 16.43
C PHE A 26 -20.02 26.04 16.18
N ARG A 27 -19.07 25.16 16.50
CA ARG A 27 -17.82 25.18 15.77
C ARG A 27 -18.23 24.81 14.35
N PRO A 28 -18.02 25.67 13.33
CA PRO A 28 -17.94 25.14 11.98
C PRO A 28 -16.88 24.05 12.09
N VAL A 29 -17.28 22.80 11.89
CA VAL A 29 -16.31 21.72 11.72
C VAL A 29 -15.61 22.09 10.42
N GLN A 30 -14.56 22.89 10.52
CA GLN A 30 -13.48 22.85 9.57
C GLN A 30 -12.92 21.44 9.77
N ALA A 31 -13.47 20.49 9.00
CA ALA A 31 -13.05 19.12 9.03
C ALA A 31 -11.53 19.15 8.87
N GLU A 32 -10.79 18.63 9.85
CA GLU A 32 -9.43 18.18 9.59
C GLU A 32 -9.53 17.36 8.31
N PRO A 33 -8.72 17.64 7.26
CA PRO A 33 -8.94 17.07 5.94
C PRO A 33 -8.93 15.55 6.06
N GLY A 34 -10.13 14.97 6.13
CA GLY A 34 -10.31 13.55 6.40
C GLY A 34 -9.66 12.81 5.25
N VAL A 35 -8.71 11.93 5.58
CA VAL A 35 -8.18 10.99 4.59
C VAL A 35 -9.21 9.87 4.46
N PHE A 36 -9.92 9.87 3.34
CA PHE A 36 -10.81 8.79 2.96
C PHE A 36 -9.98 7.62 2.42
N SER A 37 -9.65 6.66 3.30
CA SER A 37 -8.97 5.43 2.89
C SER A 37 -9.95 4.51 2.15
N ILE A 38 -9.67 4.29 0.86
CA ILE A 38 -10.48 3.47 -0.04
C ILE A 38 -9.75 2.14 -0.29
N SER A 39 -10.40 1.06 0.12
CA SER A 39 -9.98 -0.31 -0.14
C SER A 39 -10.32 -0.73 -1.57
N SER A 40 -9.50 -1.61 -2.15
CA SER A 40 -9.64 -2.08 -3.54
C SER A 40 -10.99 -2.74 -3.84
N ASN A 41 -11.65 -3.35 -2.85
CA ASN A 41 -12.96 -3.96 -3.00
C ASN A 41 -14.10 -2.96 -3.32
N ARG A 42 -13.88 -1.66 -3.09
CA ARG A 42 -14.81 -0.57 -3.44
C ARG A 42 -14.56 0.02 -4.82
N LEU A 43 -13.52 -0.43 -5.52
CA LEU A 43 -13.17 0.04 -6.86
C LEU A 43 -13.84 -0.87 -7.90
N LEU A 44 -14.38 -0.27 -8.96
CA LEU A 44 -14.78 -1.01 -10.15
C LEU A 44 -13.57 -1.13 -11.05
N GLN A 45 -13.15 -2.35 -11.37
CA GLN A 45 -12.11 -2.58 -12.37
C GLN A 45 -12.73 -2.52 -13.78
N ASP A 46 -12.05 -1.86 -14.70
CA ASP A 46 -12.46 -1.82 -16.11
C ASP A 46 -12.40 -3.24 -16.71
N LYS A 47 -13.40 -3.59 -17.53
CA LYS A 47 -13.54 -4.94 -18.11
C LYS A 47 -12.45 -5.23 -19.16
N ASP A 48 -12.06 -4.22 -19.92
CA ASP A 48 -11.15 -4.35 -21.06
C ASP A 48 -9.72 -3.97 -20.66
N ASN A 49 -9.56 -3.16 -19.62
CA ASN A 49 -8.27 -2.75 -19.09
C ASN A 49 -8.11 -3.06 -17.59
N THR A 50 -7.48 -4.20 -17.28
CA THR A 50 -7.21 -4.62 -15.89
C THR A 50 -6.31 -3.68 -15.06
N ASN A 51 -5.72 -2.65 -15.67
CA ASN A 51 -4.95 -1.62 -14.97
C ASN A 51 -5.78 -0.37 -14.65
N LEU A 52 -7.01 -0.27 -15.14
CA LEU A 52 -7.87 0.89 -14.94
C LEU A 52 -8.96 0.58 -13.91
N TYR A 53 -9.12 1.47 -12.95
CA TYR A 53 -10.10 1.37 -11.88
C TYR A 53 -10.89 2.67 -11.75
N TYR A 54 -12.15 2.53 -11.35
CA TYR A 54 -13.09 3.62 -11.17
C TYR A 54 -13.61 3.66 -9.74
N PHE A 55 -13.83 4.88 -9.23
CA PHE A 55 -14.45 5.11 -7.93
C PHE A 55 -15.25 6.42 -7.91
N VAL A 56 -16.37 6.45 -7.19
CA VAL A 56 -17.17 7.66 -6.99
C VAL A 56 -16.96 8.19 -5.57
N GLY A 57 -16.27 9.33 -5.46
CA GLY A 57 -16.21 10.10 -4.23
C GLY A 57 -17.43 10.98 -4.06
N MET A 58 -18.04 10.96 -2.87
CA MET A 58 -19.22 11.78 -2.56
C MET A 58 -18.78 13.10 -1.93
N VAL A 59 -18.14 13.97 -2.72
CA VAL A 59 -17.86 15.35 -2.30
C VAL A 59 -19.18 16.03 -2.00
N TYR A 60 -19.24 16.81 -0.92
CA TYR A 60 -20.46 17.49 -0.51
C TYR A 60 -20.17 18.85 0.12
N TYR A 61 -21.18 19.70 0.13
CA TYR A 61 -21.18 20.95 0.88
C TYR A 61 -22.45 21.03 1.73
N GLU A 62 -22.32 21.49 2.96
CA GLU A 62 -23.45 21.72 3.87
C GLU A 62 -23.63 23.20 4.17
N VAL A 63 -24.88 23.63 4.22
CA VAL A 63 -25.28 24.96 4.68
C VAL A 63 -26.22 24.83 5.86
N TRP A 64 -26.07 25.73 6.83
CA TRP A 64 -26.89 25.78 8.04
C TRP A 64 -27.26 27.21 8.37
N SER A 65 -28.49 27.45 8.79
CA SER A 65 -28.91 28.73 9.39
C SER A 65 -28.93 28.65 10.91
N ASN A 66 -28.74 29.79 11.58
CA ASN A 66 -28.79 29.88 13.03
C ASN A 66 -30.24 30.04 13.55
N SER A 67 -30.40 30.18 14.88
CA SER A 67 -31.71 30.36 15.51
C SER A 67 -32.45 31.64 15.10
N ALA A 68 -31.73 32.64 14.55
CA ALA A 68 -32.33 33.84 13.99
C ALA A 68 -32.76 33.68 12.52
N GLY A 69 -32.36 32.58 11.86
CA GLY A 69 -32.58 32.31 10.43
C GLY A 69 -31.47 32.83 9.51
N ASN A 70 -30.36 33.33 10.06
CA ASN A 70 -29.23 33.80 9.26
C ASN A 70 -28.31 32.63 8.91
N TRP A 71 -27.90 32.52 7.64
CA TRP A 71 -26.94 31.52 7.18
C TRP A 71 -25.58 31.70 7.85
N THR A 72 -24.99 30.58 8.27
CA THR A 72 -23.76 30.54 9.07
C THR A 72 -22.53 30.32 8.19
N GLY A 73 -21.34 30.32 8.79
CA GLY A 73 -20.07 30.14 8.08
C GLY A 73 -19.80 31.28 7.09
N ALA A 74 -19.52 30.95 5.83
CA ALA A 74 -19.30 31.93 4.77
C ALA A 74 -20.61 32.53 4.19
N GLY A 75 -21.76 32.25 4.80
CA GLY A 75 -23.05 32.82 4.40
C GLY A 75 -23.68 32.18 3.15
N HIS A 76 -23.14 31.05 2.70
CA HIS A 76 -23.72 30.28 1.60
C HIS A 76 -25.09 29.70 1.99
N HIS A 77 -25.97 29.59 1.00
CA HIS A 77 -27.36 29.20 1.16
C HIS A 77 -27.86 28.45 -0.08
N PRO A 78 -29.06 27.84 -0.05
CA PRO A 78 -29.67 27.23 -1.23
C PRO A 78 -29.64 28.17 -2.45
N ASN A 79 -29.28 27.63 -3.61
CA ASN A 79 -29.07 28.32 -4.89
C ASN A 79 -27.87 29.28 -4.97
N SER A 80 -27.04 29.40 -3.93
CA SER A 80 -25.80 30.20 -3.99
C SER A 80 -24.64 29.42 -4.62
N ASN A 81 -23.60 30.16 -5.04
CA ASN A 81 -22.34 29.61 -5.54
C ASN A 81 -21.30 29.53 -4.41
N VAL A 82 -20.60 28.39 -4.32
CA VAL A 82 -19.46 28.18 -3.43
C VAL A 82 -18.18 28.18 -4.28
N PRO A 83 -17.26 29.14 -4.09
CA PRO A 83 -16.05 29.25 -4.92
C PRO A 83 -15.20 27.98 -4.94
N GLU A 84 -15.07 27.31 -3.79
CA GLU A 84 -14.29 26.09 -3.63
C GLU A 84 -15.00 25.17 -2.62
N VAL A 85 -15.38 23.97 -3.05
CA VAL A 85 -15.92 22.90 -2.18
C VAL A 85 -14.79 21.91 -1.89
N ASP A 86 -14.30 21.87 -0.64
CA ASP A 86 -13.26 20.91 -0.21
C ASP A 86 -13.86 19.50 -0.09
N GLY A 87 -13.41 18.60 -0.96
CA GLY A 87 -13.81 17.20 -0.97
C GLY A 87 -12.95 16.30 -0.10
N GLY A 88 -11.91 16.84 0.54
CA GLY A 88 -10.94 16.08 1.35
C GLY A 88 -9.91 15.34 0.52
N ILE A 89 -9.21 14.41 1.17
CA ILE A 89 -8.12 13.62 0.59
C ILE A 89 -8.60 12.19 0.40
N TYR A 90 -8.54 11.66 -0.82
CA TYR A 90 -8.84 10.26 -1.10
C TYR A 90 -7.55 9.48 -1.20
N GLU A 91 -7.42 8.42 -0.42
CA GLU A 91 -6.27 7.51 -0.42
C GLU A 91 -6.67 6.16 -1.00
N PHE A 92 -5.96 5.71 -2.04
CA PHE A 92 -6.18 4.42 -2.67
C PHE A 92 -4.99 3.51 -2.37
N THR A 93 -5.26 2.32 -1.86
CA THR A 93 -4.23 1.31 -1.57
C THR A 93 -4.47 0.05 -2.38
N PHE A 94 -3.44 -0.40 -3.08
CA PHE A 94 -3.41 -1.61 -3.90
C PHE A 94 -2.42 -2.64 -3.33
N ALA A 95 -2.45 -3.85 -3.88
CA ALA A 95 -1.48 -4.90 -3.55
C ALA A 95 -0.04 -4.40 -3.75
N SER A 96 0.90 -4.89 -2.94
CA SER A 96 2.28 -4.41 -2.87
C SER A 96 3.06 -4.50 -4.19
N ASN A 97 2.65 -5.39 -5.10
CA ASN A 97 3.24 -5.57 -6.43
C ASN A 97 2.62 -4.66 -7.51
N ARG A 98 1.60 -3.86 -7.19
CA ARG A 98 0.98 -2.91 -8.11
C ARG A 98 1.44 -1.50 -7.80
N LYS A 99 1.61 -0.68 -8.83
CA LYS A 99 2.04 0.71 -8.70
C LYS A 99 1.02 1.63 -9.34
N VAL A 100 0.70 2.74 -8.69
CA VAL A 100 -0.20 3.75 -9.22
C VAL A 100 0.55 4.59 -10.25
N LYS A 101 0.03 4.63 -11.49
CA LYS A 101 0.57 5.42 -12.60
C LYS A 101 -0.08 6.81 -12.65
N SER A 102 -1.40 6.89 -12.47
CA SER A 102 -2.12 8.18 -12.49
C SER A 102 -3.43 8.11 -11.70
N ILE A 103 -3.89 9.28 -11.22
CA ILE A 103 -5.24 9.49 -10.70
C ILE A 103 -5.78 10.78 -11.30
N SER A 104 -6.88 10.69 -12.03
CA SER A 104 -7.64 11.83 -12.52
C SER A 104 -9.04 11.89 -11.92
N VAL A 105 -9.62 13.08 -11.92
CA VAL A 105 -10.97 13.33 -11.41
C VAL A 105 -11.79 14.10 -12.43
N GLU A 106 -13.06 13.75 -12.55
CA GLU A 106 -14.05 14.46 -13.35
C GLU A 106 -15.42 14.38 -12.67
N GLN A 107 -16.38 15.18 -13.14
CA GLN A 107 -17.76 15.05 -12.70
C GLN A 107 -18.28 13.65 -13.00
N PHE A 108 -18.79 12.98 -11.97
CA PHE A 108 -19.49 11.71 -12.16
C PHE A 108 -20.87 11.95 -12.77
N LYS A 109 -21.22 11.13 -13.77
CA LYS A 109 -22.52 11.12 -14.43
C LYS A 109 -23.20 9.78 -14.14
N TYR A 110 -24.39 9.80 -13.57
CA TYR A 110 -25.13 8.58 -13.22
C TYR A 110 -25.53 7.77 -14.45
N ASP A 111 -25.73 8.43 -15.58
CA ASP A 111 -26.07 7.85 -16.88
C ASP A 111 -24.84 7.50 -17.74
N TRP A 112 -23.63 7.52 -17.16
CA TRP A 112 -22.40 7.16 -17.86
C TRP A 112 -22.44 5.72 -18.38
N LYS A 113 -22.17 5.56 -19.68
CA LYS A 113 -22.14 4.26 -20.37
C LYS A 113 -20.73 3.89 -20.83
N SER A 114 -20.50 2.60 -21.03
CA SER A 114 -19.32 2.08 -21.73
C SER A 114 -19.26 2.57 -23.18
N PRO A 115 -18.08 2.53 -23.85
CA PRO A 115 -17.93 2.99 -25.23
C PRO A 115 -18.86 2.30 -26.25
N ASP A 116 -19.16 1.01 -26.02
CA ASP A 116 -20.10 0.22 -26.81
C ASP A 116 -21.58 0.50 -26.46
N GLY A 117 -21.84 1.28 -25.41
CA GLY A 117 -23.18 1.64 -24.94
C GLY A 117 -23.92 0.51 -24.20
N GLU A 118 -23.32 -0.67 -24.06
CA GLU A 118 -23.99 -1.87 -23.53
C GLU A 118 -24.09 -1.86 -21.99
N LEU A 119 -23.11 -1.26 -21.31
CA LEU A 119 -23.03 -1.24 -19.85
C LEU A 119 -23.30 0.16 -19.31
N LEU A 120 -24.16 0.24 -18.30
CA LEU A 120 -24.37 1.45 -17.51
C LEU A 120 -23.27 1.54 -16.44
N LEU A 121 -22.08 1.98 -16.86
CA LEU A 121 -20.90 2.12 -15.99
C LEU A 121 -21.14 3.05 -14.79
N GLY A 122 -22.01 4.05 -14.94
CA GLY A 122 -22.44 4.91 -13.84
C GLY A 122 -22.98 4.10 -12.67
N ASP A 123 -23.96 3.24 -12.93
CA ASP A 123 -24.62 2.42 -11.91
C ASP A 123 -23.62 1.44 -11.26
N LEU A 124 -22.88 0.69 -12.09
CA LEU A 124 -21.90 -0.28 -11.61
C LEU A 124 -20.82 0.39 -10.74
N THR A 125 -20.31 1.53 -11.17
CA THR A 125 -19.24 2.23 -10.44
C THR A 125 -19.78 2.82 -9.14
N PHE A 126 -20.98 3.41 -9.17
CA PHE A 126 -21.60 4.00 -7.99
C PHE A 126 -21.89 2.94 -6.92
N GLU A 127 -22.54 1.85 -7.29
CA GLU A 127 -22.87 0.77 -6.37
C GLU A 127 -21.61 0.14 -5.76
N LYS A 128 -20.60 -0.13 -6.59
CA LYS A 128 -19.32 -0.68 -6.13
C LYS A 128 -18.65 0.26 -5.13
N SER A 129 -18.61 1.55 -5.45
CA SER A 129 -18.05 2.60 -4.59
C SER A 129 -18.79 2.75 -3.26
N ARG A 130 -20.06 2.36 -3.17
CA ARG A 130 -20.95 2.56 -2.02
C ARG A 130 -21.33 1.26 -1.31
N THR A 131 -20.57 0.18 -1.53
CA THR A 131 -20.82 -1.14 -0.93
C THR A 131 -21.11 -1.02 0.57
N GLY A 132 -22.26 -1.54 1.01
CA GLY A 132 -22.71 -1.51 2.41
C GLY A 132 -23.47 -0.24 2.83
N GLU A 133 -23.18 0.91 2.24
CA GLU A 133 -23.78 2.20 2.62
C GLU A 133 -25.17 2.41 2.00
N LEU A 134 -25.45 1.74 0.88
CA LEU A 134 -26.74 1.78 0.20
C LEU A 134 -27.90 1.19 1.01
N LYS A 135 -27.61 0.41 2.06
CA LYS A 135 -28.62 -0.13 2.98
C LYS A 135 -29.33 0.97 3.77
N LYS A 136 -28.61 2.05 4.10
CA LYS A 136 -29.16 3.19 4.84
C LYS A 136 -29.76 4.21 3.88
N ASN A 137 -29.00 4.58 2.86
CA ASN A 137 -29.37 5.62 1.90
C ASN A 137 -29.33 5.05 0.48
N PRO A 138 -30.48 4.88 -0.21
CA PRO A 138 -30.51 4.35 -1.57
C PRO A 138 -29.84 5.32 -2.55
N LYS A 139 -29.51 4.85 -3.76
CA LYS A 139 -28.89 5.69 -4.81
C LYS A 139 -29.63 7.03 -5.04
N SER A 140 -30.96 7.00 -5.05
CA SER A 140 -31.81 8.18 -5.24
C SER A 140 -31.61 9.26 -4.17
N TYR A 141 -31.19 8.91 -2.95
CA TYR A 141 -30.85 9.88 -1.91
C TYR A 141 -29.67 10.77 -2.35
N TYR A 142 -28.66 10.18 -2.99
CA TYR A 142 -27.47 10.89 -3.45
C TYR A 142 -27.72 11.63 -4.76
N GLU A 143 -28.40 10.97 -5.69
CA GLU A 143 -28.70 11.52 -7.02
C GLU A 143 -29.60 12.75 -6.93
N ASN A 144 -30.67 12.71 -6.13
CA ASN A 144 -31.58 13.84 -5.98
C ASN A 144 -30.93 15.06 -5.32
N ALA A 145 -29.94 14.83 -4.46
CA ALA A 145 -29.18 15.87 -3.76
C ALA A 145 -27.92 16.32 -4.52
N THR A 146 -27.67 15.76 -5.71
CA THR A 146 -26.56 16.19 -6.57
C THR A 146 -26.86 17.55 -7.21
N SER A 147 -25.84 18.40 -7.33
CA SER A 147 -25.97 19.68 -8.06
C SER A 147 -26.50 19.45 -9.48
N LEU A 148 -27.55 20.20 -9.84
CA LEU A 148 -28.14 20.25 -11.18
C LEU A 148 -27.33 21.12 -12.16
N VAL A 149 -26.38 21.91 -11.64
CA VAL A 149 -25.47 22.71 -12.46
C VAL A 149 -24.19 21.92 -12.69
N ASP A 150 -23.65 21.98 -13.91
CA ASP A 150 -22.35 21.39 -14.25
C ASP A 150 -21.26 21.92 -13.30
N TYR A 151 -20.47 21.01 -12.75
CA TYR A 151 -19.38 21.30 -11.83
C TYR A 151 -18.11 20.55 -12.23
N ASN A 152 -17.93 20.24 -13.52
CA ASN A 152 -16.72 19.59 -14.04
C ASN A 152 -15.52 20.55 -14.11
N SER A 153 -15.28 21.27 -13.02
CA SER A 153 -14.16 22.17 -12.80
C SER A 153 -13.53 21.83 -11.45
N TYR A 154 -12.32 21.30 -11.50
CA TYR A 154 -11.58 20.88 -10.31
C TYR A 154 -10.28 21.64 -10.18
N LYS A 155 -9.89 21.95 -8.94
CA LYS A 155 -8.55 22.51 -8.68
C LYS A 155 -7.49 21.47 -9.05
N ASN A 156 -6.47 21.90 -9.79
CA ASN A 156 -5.35 21.03 -10.10
C ASN A 156 -4.48 20.80 -8.86
N THR A 157 -4.68 19.68 -8.20
CA THR A 157 -3.86 19.20 -7.08
C THR A 157 -2.92 18.09 -7.54
N PRO A 158 -1.71 17.97 -6.98
CA PRO A 158 -0.83 16.84 -7.30
C PRO A 158 -1.43 15.50 -6.82
N VAL A 159 -0.95 14.41 -7.42
CA VAL A 159 -1.16 13.06 -6.88
C VAL A 159 0.07 12.68 -6.07
N ASP A 160 -0.09 12.44 -4.78
CA ASP A 160 0.98 11.93 -3.93
C ASP A 160 1.08 10.40 -4.09
N GLY A 161 2.29 9.84 -4.14
CA GLY A 161 2.50 8.39 -4.10
C GLY A 161 2.46 7.65 -5.45
N ILE A 162 2.57 8.38 -6.57
CA ILE A 162 2.81 7.79 -7.90
C ILE A 162 4.05 6.87 -7.85
N GLY A 163 3.98 5.73 -8.54
CA GLY A 163 5.05 4.70 -8.57
C GLY A 163 5.06 3.78 -7.34
N THR A 164 4.13 3.96 -6.40
CA THR A 164 3.97 3.11 -5.22
C THR A 164 2.61 2.41 -5.22
N ASN A 165 2.38 1.47 -4.30
CA ASN A 165 1.09 0.79 -4.18
C ASN A 165 0.02 1.59 -3.42
N LYS A 166 0.35 2.82 -3.00
CA LYS A 166 -0.56 3.71 -2.26
C LYS A 166 -0.45 5.14 -2.78
N ALA A 167 -1.55 5.72 -3.22
CA ALA A 167 -1.56 7.09 -3.73
C ALA A 167 -2.72 7.90 -3.16
N ARG A 168 -2.53 9.22 -3.08
CA ARG A 168 -3.51 10.16 -2.51
C ARG A 168 -3.80 11.30 -3.48
N LYS A 169 -5.07 11.71 -3.53
CA LYS A 169 -5.54 12.84 -4.32
C LYS A 169 -6.42 13.74 -3.45
N LYS A 170 -6.02 15.00 -3.28
CA LYS A 170 -6.89 16.02 -2.66
C LYS A 170 -7.87 16.56 -3.71
N VAL A 171 -9.15 16.67 -3.38
CA VAL A 171 -10.18 17.11 -4.32
C VAL A 171 -10.78 18.43 -3.87
N PHE A 172 -10.89 19.38 -4.81
CA PHE A 172 -11.68 20.59 -4.67
C PHE A 172 -12.51 20.79 -5.92
N VAL A 173 -13.81 20.98 -5.76
CA VAL A 173 -14.72 21.37 -6.84
C VAL A 173 -14.79 22.90 -6.86
N ASN A 174 -14.46 23.51 -7.99
CA ASN A 174 -14.50 24.95 -8.16
C ASN A 174 -15.91 25.39 -8.58
N ASN A 175 -16.38 26.50 -8.02
CA ASN A 175 -17.67 27.12 -8.37
C ASN A 175 -18.87 26.15 -8.27
N GLY A 176 -18.96 25.44 -7.15
CA GLY A 176 -20.06 24.52 -6.88
C GLY A 176 -21.35 25.28 -6.57
N VAL A 177 -22.41 25.06 -7.35
CA VAL A 177 -23.72 25.69 -7.12
C VAL A 177 -24.61 24.80 -6.24
N LEU A 178 -25.16 25.36 -5.17
CA LEU A 178 -26.01 24.65 -4.20
C LEU A 178 -27.45 24.52 -4.68
N LYS A 179 -27.65 23.88 -5.84
CA LYS A 179 -28.96 23.68 -6.48
C LYS A 179 -29.16 22.22 -6.82
N ALA A 180 -30.06 21.54 -6.11
CA ALA A 180 -30.39 20.13 -6.31
C ALA A 180 -31.90 19.94 -6.47
N ARG A 181 -32.34 18.79 -7.00
CA ARG A 181 -33.78 18.48 -7.12
C ARG A 181 -34.42 18.37 -5.73
N TYR A 182 -33.78 17.59 -4.86
CA TYR A 182 -34.11 17.46 -3.44
C TYR A 182 -32.81 17.40 -2.65
N PRO A 183 -32.28 18.53 -2.15
CA PRO A 183 -31.12 18.49 -1.27
C PRO A 183 -31.43 17.68 -0.01
N VAL A 184 -30.42 17.07 0.59
CA VAL A 184 -30.62 16.32 1.84
C VAL A 184 -30.98 17.32 2.94
N ASP A 185 -32.12 17.13 3.57
CA ASP A 185 -32.50 17.90 4.76
C ASP A 185 -31.70 17.40 5.98
N ARG A 186 -30.60 18.08 6.26
CA ARG A 186 -29.68 17.71 7.35
C ARG A 186 -30.30 17.98 8.70
N LYS A 187 -31.18 18.98 8.83
CA LYS A 187 -31.90 19.23 10.08
C LYS A 187 -32.78 18.03 10.42
N LEU A 188 -33.55 17.51 9.47
CA LEU A 188 -34.39 16.33 9.67
C LEU A 188 -33.57 15.08 9.99
N GLU A 189 -32.43 14.88 9.33
CA GLU A 189 -31.53 13.77 9.65
C GLU A 189 -30.97 13.85 11.07
N GLU A 190 -30.55 15.03 11.53
CA GLU A 190 -30.07 15.23 12.90
C GLU A 190 -31.19 15.03 13.94
N ILE A 191 -32.42 15.43 13.65
CA ILE A 191 -33.58 15.16 14.50
C ILE A 191 -33.84 13.65 14.59
N ARG A 192 -33.84 12.96 13.44
CA ARG A 192 -34.17 11.53 13.37
C ARG A 192 -33.08 10.65 13.96
N ASP A 193 -31.84 10.87 13.56
CA ASP A 193 -30.71 9.97 13.86
C ASP A 193 -30.06 10.32 15.21
N ASN A 194 -30.00 11.61 15.54
CA ASN A 194 -29.28 12.12 16.72
C ASN A 194 -30.20 12.71 17.79
N LYS A 195 -31.53 12.67 17.58
CA LYS A 195 -32.53 13.24 18.50
C LYS A 195 -32.27 14.72 18.82
N ALA A 196 -31.66 15.45 17.88
CA ALA A 196 -31.34 16.84 18.04
C ALA A 196 -32.63 17.69 18.07
N THR A 197 -32.60 18.80 18.81
CA THR A 197 -33.70 19.79 18.83
C THR A 197 -33.18 21.11 18.29
N PHE A 198 -33.92 21.72 17.38
CA PHE A 198 -33.52 22.96 16.72
C PHE A 198 -34.59 24.05 16.92
N ALA A 199 -34.15 25.31 16.97
CA ALA A 199 -35.06 26.44 16.94
C ALA A 199 -35.85 26.47 15.61
N PRO A 200 -37.07 27.05 15.57
CA PRO A 200 -37.96 26.97 14.40
C PRO A 200 -37.32 27.45 13.09
N LYS A 201 -36.48 28.49 13.15
CA LYS A 201 -35.84 29.13 11.98
C LYS A 201 -34.54 28.47 11.52
N VAL A 202 -34.05 27.45 12.23
CA VAL A 202 -32.87 26.71 11.79
C VAL A 202 -33.26 25.87 10.58
N GLU A 203 -32.42 25.91 9.56
CA GLU A 203 -32.47 25.11 8.34
C GLU A 203 -31.10 24.49 8.11
N GLY A 204 -31.05 23.33 7.45
CA GLY A 204 -29.80 22.61 7.20
C GLY A 204 -29.92 21.76 5.95
N TYR A 205 -29.04 21.98 4.98
CA TYR A 205 -29.07 21.27 3.70
C TYR A 205 -27.69 20.77 3.29
N ARG A 206 -27.63 19.56 2.70
CA ARG A 206 -26.44 19.02 2.05
C ARG A 206 -26.66 18.86 0.55
N TYR A 207 -25.66 19.28 -0.21
CA TYR A 207 -25.58 19.15 -1.66
C TYR A 207 -24.37 18.30 -2.03
N TYR A 208 -24.54 17.36 -2.96
CA TYR A 208 -23.47 16.49 -3.43
C TYR A 208 -22.88 16.97 -4.76
N PHE A 209 -21.59 16.72 -4.91
CA PHE A 209 -20.80 16.87 -6.13
C PHE A 209 -20.08 15.54 -6.42
N PRO A 210 -20.81 14.46 -6.77
CA PRO A 210 -20.21 13.17 -7.10
C PRO A 210 -19.01 13.31 -8.06
N THR A 211 -17.86 12.82 -7.62
CA THR A 211 -16.59 12.96 -8.34
C THR A 211 -16.14 11.58 -8.78
N LEU A 212 -15.98 11.37 -10.09
CA LEU A 212 -15.43 10.15 -10.65
C LEU A 212 -13.91 10.21 -10.58
N PHE A 213 -13.31 9.24 -9.91
CA PHE A 213 -11.88 8.97 -9.96
C PHE A 213 -11.60 7.92 -11.01
N LYS A 214 -10.65 8.20 -11.90
CA LYS A 214 -10.03 7.22 -12.79
C LYS A 214 -8.62 6.96 -12.29
N ILE A 215 -8.34 5.75 -11.86
CA ILE A 215 -7.04 5.34 -11.32
C ILE A 215 -6.41 4.36 -12.30
N GLU A 216 -5.28 4.76 -12.90
CA GLU A 216 -4.50 3.89 -13.77
C GLU A 216 -3.31 3.34 -12.97
N LEU A 217 -3.12 2.03 -13.05
CA LEU A 217 -1.97 1.33 -12.51
C LEU A 217 -0.92 1.09 -13.59
N GLU A 218 0.34 0.99 -13.19
CA GLU A 218 1.36 0.41 -14.06
C GLU A 218 1.00 -1.05 -14.38
N PRO A 219 1.35 -1.56 -15.58
CA PRO A 219 1.26 -2.98 -15.87
C PRO A 219 1.94 -3.80 -14.77
N PRO A 220 1.45 -5.02 -14.47
CA PRO A 220 2.15 -5.91 -13.57
C PRO A 220 3.55 -6.16 -14.12
N VAL A 221 4.56 -5.71 -13.37
CA VAL A 221 5.96 -5.94 -13.71
C VAL A 221 6.59 -6.85 -12.66
N GLY A 222 7.31 -7.84 -13.13
CA GLY A 222 8.13 -8.72 -12.32
C GLY A 222 9.61 -8.47 -12.59
N LYS A 223 10.45 -9.28 -11.95
CA LYS A 223 11.85 -9.40 -12.34
C LYS A 223 12.28 -10.85 -12.46
N ALA A 224 13.13 -11.15 -13.43
CA ALA A 224 13.90 -12.38 -13.44
C ALA A 224 15.25 -12.16 -12.77
N VAL A 225 15.62 -13.08 -11.87
CA VAL A 225 16.94 -13.13 -11.25
C VAL A 225 17.69 -14.30 -11.87
N VAL A 226 18.66 -13.98 -12.73
CA VAL A 226 19.48 -14.95 -13.45
C VAL A 226 20.84 -15.05 -12.78
N LYS A 227 21.21 -16.25 -12.33
CA LYS A 227 22.50 -16.50 -11.67
C LYS A 227 23.23 -17.70 -12.22
N TYR A 228 24.55 -17.70 -12.03
CA TYR A 228 25.45 -18.74 -12.54
C TYR A 228 26.24 -19.35 -11.39
N TRP A 229 26.25 -20.68 -11.33
CA TRP A 229 26.84 -21.44 -10.24
C TRP A 229 27.62 -22.64 -10.75
N THR A 230 28.58 -23.12 -9.96
CA THR A 230 29.12 -24.46 -10.15
C THR A 230 28.16 -25.51 -9.60
N THR A 231 28.27 -26.74 -10.06
CA THR A 231 27.56 -27.89 -9.48
C THR A 231 27.82 -28.09 -7.99
N THR A 232 28.97 -27.61 -7.50
CA THR A 232 29.40 -27.62 -6.09
C THR A 232 28.92 -26.41 -5.28
N GLY A 233 28.20 -25.47 -5.90
CA GLY A 233 27.59 -24.32 -5.20
C GLY A 233 28.46 -23.06 -5.10
N GLN A 234 29.56 -22.96 -5.85
CA GLN A 234 30.34 -21.72 -5.96
C GLN A 234 29.71 -20.79 -6.99
N SER A 235 29.63 -19.49 -6.69
CA SER A 235 29.13 -18.51 -7.66
C SER A 235 30.15 -18.31 -8.78
N LEU A 236 29.66 -18.20 -10.01
CA LEU A 236 30.46 -17.83 -11.19
C LEU A 236 30.34 -16.34 -11.54
N ASP A 237 29.68 -15.54 -10.70
CA ASP A 237 29.52 -14.11 -10.94
C ASP A 237 30.89 -13.40 -10.99
N GLY A 238 31.17 -12.70 -12.10
CA GLY A 238 32.45 -12.04 -12.34
C GLY A 238 33.54 -12.95 -12.91
N VAL A 239 33.24 -14.23 -13.17
CA VAL A 239 34.10 -15.08 -14.01
C VAL A 239 33.86 -14.72 -15.48
N ASP A 240 34.91 -14.71 -16.29
CA ASP A 240 34.81 -14.39 -17.73
C ASP A 240 33.66 -15.15 -18.42
N GLY A 241 32.75 -14.41 -19.05
CA GLY A 241 31.50 -14.92 -19.65
C GLY A 241 30.30 -15.07 -18.71
N PHE A 242 30.45 -14.92 -17.40
CA PHE A 242 29.40 -15.11 -16.39
C PHE A 242 29.18 -13.85 -15.56
N ALA A 243 27.99 -13.25 -15.69
CA ALA A 243 27.59 -12.11 -14.89
C ALA A 243 26.11 -12.26 -14.51
N ASN A 244 25.80 -12.21 -13.22
CA ASN A 244 24.43 -12.27 -12.74
C ASN A 244 23.60 -11.11 -13.32
N GLN A 245 22.32 -11.36 -13.60
CA GLN A 245 21.44 -10.37 -14.22
C GLN A 245 20.11 -10.24 -13.48
N GLU A 246 19.62 -9.01 -13.37
CA GLU A 246 18.22 -8.73 -13.07
C GLU A 246 17.53 -8.19 -14.32
N VAL A 247 16.50 -8.89 -14.80
CA VAL A 247 15.77 -8.53 -16.03
C VAL A 247 14.34 -8.15 -15.67
N ARG A 248 13.88 -6.99 -16.13
CA ARG A 248 12.48 -6.55 -15.96
C ARG A 248 11.56 -7.45 -16.79
N LEU A 249 10.53 -7.99 -16.14
CA LEU A 249 9.49 -8.78 -16.80
C LEU A 249 8.23 -7.93 -16.93
N GLU A 250 7.71 -7.80 -18.14
CA GLU A 250 6.48 -7.10 -18.45
C GLU A 250 5.40 -8.13 -18.76
N LYS A 251 4.21 -7.92 -18.21
CA LYS A 251 3.10 -8.86 -18.39
C LYS A 251 2.81 -9.07 -19.88
N ASP A 252 2.48 -10.30 -20.23
CA ASP A 252 2.12 -10.76 -21.57
C ASP A 252 3.27 -10.69 -22.60
N GLN A 253 4.49 -10.38 -22.15
CA GLN A 253 5.70 -10.47 -22.96
C GLN A 253 6.34 -11.87 -22.88
N PRO A 254 6.87 -12.40 -23.99
CA PRO A 254 7.61 -13.66 -24.00
C PRO A 254 9.04 -13.46 -23.51
N TYR A 255 9.53 -14.41 -22.70
CA TYR A 255 10.89 -14.45 -22.20
C TYR A 255 11.51 -15.82 -22.44
N ASN A 256 12.79 -15.82 -22.80
CA ASN A 256 13.60 -17.03 -22.95
C ASN A 256 14.99 -16.77 -22.35
N PHE A 257 15.32 -17.50 -21.28
CA PHE A 257 16.64 -17.44 -20.66
C PHE A 257 17.41 -18.67 -21.09
N ILE A 258 18.52 -18.45 -21.80
CA ILE A 258 19.42 -19.51 -22.25
C ILE A 258 20.71 -19.47 -21.45
N HIS A 259 21.32 -20.63 -21.24
CA HIS A 259 22.60 -20.74 -20.59
C HIS A 259 23.69 -20.00 -21.38
N THR A 260 24.65 -19.42 -20.65
CA THR A 260 25.89 -18.92 -21.26
C THR A 260 26.69 -20.11 -21.78
N ALA A 261 27.24 -19.99 -23.00
CA ALA A 261 28.13 -20.99 -23.57
C ALA A 261 29.29 -21.32 -22.58
N PRO A 262 29.51 -22.60 -22.25
CA PRO A 262 30.42 -22.99 -21.17
C PRO A 262 31.92 -22.88 -21.55
N GLY A 263 32.23 -22.69 -22.84
CA GLY A 263 33.60 -22.61 -23.35
C GLY A 263 34.43 -23.87 -23.07
N GLU A 264 35.75 -23.70 -23.06
CA GLU A 264 36.71 -24.79 -22.82
C GLU A 264 36.82 -25.17 -21.34
N LYS A 265 36.46 -24.25 -20.43
CA LYS A 265 36.69 -24.37 -18.98
C LYS A 265 35.58 -25.12 -18.25
N TYR A 266 34.36 -25.12 -18.79
CA TYR A 266 33.20 -25.68 -18.12
C TYR A 266 32.42 -26.65 -19.03
N THR A 267 31.58 -27.46 -18.40
CA THR A 267 30.47 -28.20 -19.00
C THR A 267 29.18 -27.65 -18.42
N TYR A 268 28.16 -27.41 -19.24
CA TYR A 268 26.85 -27.00 -18.77
C TYR A 268 26.06 -28.23 -18.27
N GLU A 269 25.53 -28.15 -17.05
CA GLU A 269 24.89 -29.28 -16.35
C GLU A 269 23.38 -29.07 -16.16
N GLY A 270 22.83 -27.97 -16.69
CA GLY A 270 21.40 -27.67 -16.59
C GLY A 270 21.08 -26.52 -15.65
N HIS A 271 19.81 -26.39 -15.30
CA HIS A 271 19.26 -25.25 -14.58
C HIS A 271 18.40 -25.67 -13.38
N LYS A 272 18.12 -24.71 -12.52
CA LYS A 272 17.02 -24.74 -11.54
C LYS A 272 16.20 -23.47 -11.70
N LYS A 273 14.88 -23.56 -11.57
CA LYS A 273 13.99 -22.40 -11.66
C LYS A 273 12.88 -22.46 -10.62
N SER A 274 12.41 -21.29 -10.20
CA SER A 274 11.34 -21.15 -9.21
C SER A 274 10.62 -19.81 -9.33
N THR A 275 9.34 -19.79 -9.04
CA THR A 275 8.51 -18.58 -8.86
C THR A 275 8.15 -18.34 -7.39
N GLN A 276 8.57 -19.24 -6.48
CA GLN A 276 8.20 -19.21 -5.07
C GLN A 276 9.35 -18.72 -4.16
N GLY A 277 10.59 -18.71 -4.65
CA GLY A 277 11.77 -18.36 -3.86
C GLY A 277 13.07 -18.90 -4.45
N ASP A 278 14.16 -18.82 -3.69
CA ASP A 278 15.48 -19.28 -4.12
C ASP A 278 15.45 -20.77 -4.54
N PRO A 279 15.84 -21.11 -5.79
CA PRO A 279 15.74 -22.46 -6.32
C PRO A 279 16.91 -23.38 -5.90
N SER A 280 17.84 -22.92 -5.06
CA SER A 280 19.08 -23.66 -4.75
C SER A 280 18.84 -25.05 -4.16
N SER A 281 17.75 -25.25 -3.39
CA SER A 281 17.36 -26.54 -2.81
C SER A 281 16.64 -27.48 -3.79
N LEU A 282 16.22 -27.00 -4.96
CA LEU A 282 15.48 -27.81 -5.92
C LEU A 282 16.38 -28.79 -6.68
N SER A 283 15.78 -29.80 -7.31
CA SER A 283 16.50 -30.68 -8.23
C SER A 283 16.85 -29.96 -9.53
N ARG A 284 18.03 -30.27 -10.07
CA ARG A 284 18.53 -29.72 -11.34
C ARG A 284 17.80 -30.39 -12.50
N LYS A 285 17.42 -29.60 -13.52
CA LYS A 285 16.84 -30.08 -14.77
C LYS A 285 17.84 -29.88 -15.91
N SER A 286 17.93 -30.86 -16.81
CA SER A 286 18.79 -30.77 -17.99
C SER A 286 18.24 -29.75 -19.00
N GLY A 287 19.12 -29.19 -19.83
CA GLY A 287 18.79 -28.20 -20.86
C GLY A 287 18.46 -26.81 -20.31
N ASP A 288 17.93 -25.93 -21.16
CA ASP A 288 17.47 -24.58 -20.78
C ASP A 288 16.06 -24.61 -20.17
N PRO A 289 15.68 -23.60 -19.36
CA PRO A 289 14.37 -23.52 -18.70
C PRO A 289 13.17 -23.44 -19.65
N GLY A 290 13.39 -23.19 -20.94
CA GLY A 290 12.37 -23.01 -21.96
C GLY A 290 11.72 -21.62 -21.92
N GLN A 291 11.06 -21.28 -23.04
CA GLN A 291 10.33 -20.03 -23.19
C GLN A 291 9.07 -20.02 -22.31
N PHE A 292 8.71 -18.84 -21.81
CA PHE A 292 7.45 -18.61 -21.11
C PHE A 292 6.91 -17.21 -21.41
N ILE A 293 5.60 -17.00 -21.17
CA ILE A 293 4.96 -15.69 -21.19
C ILE A 293 4.78 -15.25 -19.73
N TYR A 294 5.27 -14.06 -19.37
CA TYR A 294 5.12 -13.58 -18.00
C TYR A 294 3.67 -13.16 -17.73
N ASN A 295 2.98 -13.86 -16.83
CA ASN A 295 1.56 -13.66 -16.57
C ASN A 295 1.25 -12.67 -15.43
N GLY A 296 2.28 -12.09 -14.79
CA GLY A 296 2.11 -11.15 -13.68
C GLY A 296 1.76 -11.77 -12.33
N GLN A 297 1.70 -13.11 -12.21
CA GLN A 297 1.24 -13.78 -10.98
C GLN A 297 2.31 -13.89 -9.89
N TYR A 298 3.58 -13.71 -10.23
CA TYR A 298 4.70 -13.78 -9.29
C TYR A 298 5.61 -12.56 -9.46
N PRO A 299 6.13 -11.98 -8.36
CA PRO A 299 6.97 -10.79 -8.43
C PRO A 299 8.39 -11.11 -8.93
N VAL A 300 8.85 -12.35 -8.73
CA VAL A 300 10.21 -12.78 -9.07
C VAL A 300 10.20 -14.15 -9.75
N TYR A 301 10.95 -14.26 -10.84
CA TYR A 301 11.27 -15.52 -11.53
C TYR A 301 12.76 -15.83 -11.34
N TYR A 302 13.09 -16.87 -10.60
CA TYR A 302 14.48 -17.28 -10.39
C TYR A 302 14.90 -18.30 -11.44
N VAL A 303 16.06 -18.10 -12.08
CA VAL A 303 16.69 -19.07 -12.99
C VAL A 303 18.18 -19.14 -12.70
N TYR A 304 18.62 -20.28 -12.17
CA TYR A 304 20.02 -20.52 -11.85
C TYR A 304 20.59 -21.57 -12.82
N PHE A 305 21.64 -21.19 -13.55
CA PHE A 305 22.36 -22.06 -14.46
C PHE A 305 23.57 -22.67 -13.77
N TYR A 306 23.85 -23.95 -14.04
CA TYR A 306 24.87 -24.72 -13.34
C TYR A 306 25.90 -25.34 -14.27
N TYR A 307 27.16 -25.28 -13.84
CA TYR A 307 28.31 -25.68 -14.64
C TYR A 307 29.28 -26.56 -13.86
N GLN A 308 29.87 -27.55 -14.53
CA GLN A 308 30.93 -28.40 -14.00
C GLN A 308 32.29 -27.92 -14.55
N PRO A 309 33.29 -27.58 -13.71
CA PRO A 309 34.64 -27.27 -14.18
C PRO A 309 35.33 -28.49 -14.82
N LYS A 310 36.09 -28.27 -15.90
CA LYS A 310 36.85 -29.32 -16.62
C LYS A 310 38.30 -29.43 -16.12
N GLY A 311 38.79 -30.64 -15.87
CA GLY A 311 40.22 -30.98 -15.78
C GLY A 311 41.12 -30.01 -15.00
N GLY A 312 40.93 -29.87 -13.68
CA GLY A 312 41.83 -29.07 -12.84
C GLY A 312 41.73 -27.56 -13.05
N THR A 313 40.72 -27.06 -13.79
CA THR A 313 40.42 -25.63 -13.87
C THR A 313 40.25 -25.07 -12.47
N THR A 314 41.23 -24.28 -12.03
CA THR A 314 41.06 -23.38 -10.90
C THR A 314 40.06 -22.34 -11.36
N ILE A 315 38.87 -22.35 -10.77
CA ILE A 315 37.93 -21.24 -10.90
C ILE A 315 38.73 -20.02 -10.42
N PRO A 316 39.08 -19.04 -11.29
CA PRO A 316 39.74 -17.83 -10.83
C PRO A 316 38.79 -17.26 -9.80
N ASN A 317 39.21 -17.27 -8.53
CA ASN A 317 38.28 -17.17 -7.40
C ASN A 317 37.24 -16.08 -7.68
N GLY A 318 36.05 -16.50 -8.13
CA GLY A 318 34.85 -15.73 -7.90
C GLY A 318 34.84 -15.45 -6.40
N PRO A 319 34.28 -14.30 -5.98
CA PRO A 319 34.43 -13.85 -4.60
C PRO A 319 34.27 -15.00 -3.62
N ARG A 320 35.34 -15.32 -2.85
CA ARG A 320 35.26 -16.38 -1.84
C ARG A 320 34.43 -15.82 -0.70
N CYS A 321 33.15 -16.15 -0.72
CA CYS A 321 32.22 -15.73 0.31
C CYS A 321 32.22 -16.76 1.45
N THR A 322 32.29 -16.28 2.69
CA THR A 322 32.02 -17.12 3.87
C THR A 322 30.56 -17.59 3.83
N GLN A 323 30.28 -18.75 4.43
CA GLN A 323 28.88 -19.11 4.66
C GLN A 323 28.23 -18.05 5.57
N PRO A 324 26.99 -17.64 5.27
CA PRO A 324 26.30 -16.61 6.01
C PRO A 324 26.02 -17.09 7.45
N VAL A 325 26.46 -16.30 8.44
CA VAL A 325 26.26 -16.59 9.85
C VAL A 325 25.07 -15.76 10.37
N PRO A 326 24.14 -16.39 11.13
CA PRO A 326 23.05 -15.66 11.78
C PRO A 326 23.59 -14.61 12.75
N GLY A 327 23.06 -13.40 12.64
CA GLY A 327 23.37 -12.26 13.50
C GLY A 327 22.13 -11.81 14.27
N ARG A 328 21.75 -10.54 14.09
CA ARG A 328 20.62 -9.93 14.78
C ARG A 328 19.29 -10.56 14.35
N THR A 329 18.31 -10.55 15.24
CA THR A 329 16.93 -10.86 14.89
C THR A 329 16.05 -9.63 15.05
N ILE A 330 15.02 -9.52 14.21
CA ILE A 330 13.92 -8.57 14.38
C ILE A 330 12.67 -9.41 14.49
N ASP A 331 12.02 -9.28 15.63
CA ASP A 331 10.81 -10.01 15.96
C ASP A 331 9.63 -9.02 15.98
N GLY A 332 8.53 -9.40 15.35
CA GLY A 332 7.30 -8.62 15.31
C GLY A 332 6.12 -9.51 15.64
N LYS A 333 5.30 -9.12 16.61
CA LYS A 333 4.09 -9.87 16.95
C LYS A 333 2.93 -8.95 17.30
N VAL A 334 1.75 -9.32 16.81
CA VAL A 334 0.47 -8.76 17.20
C VAL A 334 -0.46 -9.94 17.42
N MET A 335 -0.52 -10.39 18.68
CA MET A 335 -1.32 -11.53 19.12
C MET A 335 -2.55 -11.10 19.92
N ASP A 336 -2.72 -9.80 20.16
CA ASP A 336 -3.94 -9.25 20.75
C ASP A 336 -4.96 -8.93 19.63
N PRO A 337 -6.11 -9.64 19.57
CA PRO A 337 -7.15 -9.38 18.58
C PRO A 337 -7.86 -8.04 18.75
N ALA A 338 -7.57 -7.25 19.79
CA ALA A 338 -8.19 -5.95 20.06
C ALA A 338 -9.72 -6.02 20.04
N VAL A 339 -10.26 -6.97 20.80
CA VAL A 339 -11.67 -7.35 20.78
C VAL A 339 -12.56 -6.20 21.25
N ARG A 340 -13.64 -5.96 20.50
CA ARG A 340 -14.77 -5.12 20.91
C ARG A 340 -16.06 -5.89 20.68
N ALA A 341 -16.81 -6.13 21.75
CA ALA A 341 -18.06 -6.87 21.69
C ALA A 341 -19.24 -5.98 22.10
N MET A 342 -20.42 -6.29 21.58
CA MET A 342 -21.68 -5.73 22.02
C MET A 342 -22.75 -6.82 22.11
N ILE A 343 -23.60 -6.71 23.11
CA ILE A 343 -24.83 -7.49 23.26
C ILE A 343 -25.97 -6.48 23.13
N LYS A 344 -26.97 -6.78 22.31
CA LYS A 344 -28.08 -5.87 22.02
C LYS A 344 -29.37 -6.64 21.77
N ALA A 345 -30.51 -5.95 21.75
CA ALA A 345 -31.80 -6.54 21.37
C ALA A 345 -31.76 -7.07 19.93
N ASP A 346 -32.30 -8.27 19.69
CA ASP A 346 -32.10 -9.08 18.47
C ASP A 346 -32.43 -8.36 17.14
N LEU A 347 -33.35 -7.39 17.16
CA LEU A 347 -33.63 -6.53 16.00
C LEU A 347 -32.46 -5.57 15.73
N ARG A 348 -31.43 -6.08 15.04
CA ARG A 348 -30.22 -5.34 14.68
C ARG A 348 -30.55 -4.05 13.93
N GLY A 349 -30.17 -2.90 14.51
CA GLY A 349 -30.44 -1.58 13.95
C GLY A 349 -31.84 -1.03 14.23
N ASN A 350 -32.67 -1.78 14.97
CA ASN A 350 -33.98 -1.36 15.47
C ASN A 350 -34.22 -1.93 16.88
N GLU A 351 -33.24 -1.72 17.77
CA GLU A 351 -33.22 -2.30 19.10
C GLU A 351 -34.41 -1.80 19.95
N ARG A 352 -35.32 -2.71 20.33
CA ARG A 352 -36.57 -2.37 21.02
C ARG A 352 -36.40 -1.98 22.49
N PHE A 353 -35.24 -2.27 23.08
CA PHE A 353 -34.93 -1.96 24.47
C PHE A 353 -33.43 -1.77 24.68
N ASP A 354 -33.10 -1.08 25.77
CA ASP A 354 -31.73 -0.82 26.20
C ASP A 354 -31.28 -1.89 27.18
N VAL A 355 -30.37 -2.76 26.74
CA VAL A 355 -29.85 -3.89 27.52
C VAL A 355 -29.15 -3.44 28.81
N LEU A 356 -28.62 -2.21 28.88
CA LEU A 356 -27.95 -1.70 30.09
C LEU A 356 -28.93 -1.33 31.20
N LYS A 357 -30.20 -1.11 30.85
CA LYS A 357 -31.27 -0.81 31.81
C LYS A 357 -31.99 -2.06 32.29
N GLY A 358 -31.90 -3.14 31.51
CA GLY A 358 -32.52 -4.41 31.82
C GLY A 358 -32.87 -5.16 30.54
N ILE A 359 -32.87 -6.49 30.64
CA ILE A 359 -33.18 -7.39 29.55
C ILE A 359 -34.53 -8.07 29.89
N PRO A 360 -35.60 -7.82 29.11
CA PRO A 360 -36.86 -8.54 29.28
C PRO A 360 -36.65 -10.04 29.07
N THR A 361 -37.20 -10.87 29.96
CA THR A 361 -36.96 -12.32 29.98
C THR A 361 -37.54 -13.09 28.77
N SER A 362 -38.37 -12.44 27.94
CA SER A 362 -39.03 -13.03 26.77
C SER A 362 -38.46 -12.56 25.43
N GLU A 363 -37.45 -11.69 25.42
CA GLU A 363 -36.91 -11.09 24.20
C GLU A 363 -35.53 -11.67 23.87
N SER A 364 -35.27 -11.88 22.58
CA SER A 364 -33.98 -12.37 22.09
C SER A 364 -32.92 -11.27 22.09
N LEU A 365 -31.66 -11.69 22.15
CA LEU A 365 -30.48 -10.82 22.05
C LEU A 365 -29.59 -11.27 20.90
N TYR A 366 -28.88 -10.32 20.29
CA TYR A 366 -27.77 -10.63 19.41
C TYR A 366 -26.44 -10.18 20.04
N GLY A 367 -25.41 -10.98 19.82
CA GLY A 367 -24.02 -10.61 20.06
C GLY A 367 -23.35 -10.18 18.76
N ASN A 368 -22.45 -9.21 18.83
CA ASN A 368 -21.58 -8.87 17.71
C ASN A 368 -20.18 -8.55 18.20
N VAL A 369 -19.19 -9.13 17.56
CA VAL A 369 -17.78 -9.00 17.92
C VAL A 369 -17.01 -8.41 16.76
N PHE A 370 -16.16 -7.46 17.08
CA PHE A 370 -15.16 -6.91 16.19
C PHE A 370 -13.78 -7.27 16.75
N SER A 371 -12.88 -7.69 15.88
CA SER A 371 -11.47 -7.94 16.17
C SER A 371 -10.63 -7.43 15.02
N ARG A 372 -9.31 -7.57 15.12
CA ARG A 372 -8.43 -7.57 13.97
C ARG A 372 -8.77 -8.75 13.04
N ASP A 373 -8.51 -8.59 11.75
CA ASP A 373 -8.77 -9.61 10.73
C ASP A 373 -7.84 -10.83 10.86
N TYR A 374 -6.59 -10.59 11.28
CA TYR A 374 -5.59 -11.62 11.53
C TYR A 374 -4.67 -11.24 12.69
N LEU A 375 -4.07 -12.25 13.30
CA LEU A 375 -2.94 -12.11 14.21
C LEU A 375 -1.69 -12.55 13.47
N PHE A 376 -0.53 -12.01 13.84
CA PHE A 376 0.72 -12.45 13.24
C PHE A 376 1.87 -12.47 14.22
N GLN A 377 2.79 -13.36 13.93
CA GLN A 377 4.13 -13.38 14.51
C GLN A 377 5.12 -13.58 13.37
N ASN A 378 6.19 -12.79 13.38
CA ASN A 378 7.28 -12.92 12.44
C ASN A 378 8.62 -12.80 13.16
N LYS A 379 9.62 -13.43 12.55
CA LYS A 379 11.01 -13.36 12.96
C LYS A 379 11.87 -13.26 11.71
N PHE A 380 12.55 -12.13 11.57
CA PHE A 380 13.57 -11.94 10.55
C PHE A 380 14.94 -12.16 11.17
N VAL A 381 15.79 -12.93 10.51
CA VAL A 381 17.16 -13.22 10.95
C VAL A 381 18.13 -12.53 10.00
N GLN A 382 18.99 -11.67 10.52
CA GLN A 382 20.05 -11.06 9.73
C GLN A 382 21.12 -12.12 9.48
N MET A 383 21.49 -12.30 8.22
CA MET A 383 22.56 -13.18 7.78
C MET A 383 23.73 -12.30 7.33
N THR A 384 24.91 -12.53 7.90
CA THR A 384 26.11 -11.72 7.59
C THR A 384 27.27 -12.60 7.14
N GLY A 385 28.16 -12.03 6.32
CA GLY A 385 29.39 -12.69 5.92
C GLY A 385 30.31 -11.74 5.17
N THR A 386 31.38 -12.27 4.62
CA THR A 386 32.36 -11.51 3.83
C THR A 386 32.69 -12.23 2.54
N CYS A 387 32.90 -11.48 1.48
CA CYS A 387 33.38 -11.96 0.18
C CYS A 387 34.78 -11.41 -0.09
N GLU A 388 35.75 -12.29 -0.34
CA GLU A 388 37.11 -11.93 -0.78
C GLU A 388 37.21 -11.95 -2.31
N TYR A 389 37.52 -10.80 -2.90
CA TYR A 389 37.73 -10.61 -4.34
C TYR A 389 39.22 -10.54 -4.63
N THR A 390 39.69 -11.30 -5.62
CA THR A 390 41.04 -11.14 -6.16
C THR A 390 40.99 -10.23 -7.38
N VAL A 391 41.58 -9.04 -7.29
CA VAL A 391 41.66 -8.06 -8.37
C VAL A 391 43.05 -8.11 -9.00
N LYS A 392 43.10 -8.39 -10.31
CA LYS A 392 44.32 -8.24 -11.11
C LYS A 392 44.42 -6.82 -11.61
N VAL A 393 45.51 -6.13 -11.28
CA VAL A 393 45.77 -4.78 -11.79
C VAL A 393 46.78 -4.89 -12.92
N ASN A 394 46.37 -4.53 -14.13
CA ASN A 394 47.28 -4.44 -15.26
C ASN A 394 48.08 -3.15 -15.16
N GLN A 395 49.38 -3.27 -14.96
CA GLN A 395 50.33 -2.16 -14.92
C GLN A 395 51.23 -2.23 -16.14
N LYS A 396 51.02 -1.31 -17.07
CA LYS A 396 51.90 -1.10 -18.21
C LYS A 396 52.99 -0.12 -17.81
N TRP A 397 54.22 -0.61 -17.76
CA TRP A 397 55.42 0.16 -17.49
C TRP A 397 56.19 0.36 -18.78
N LYS A 398 56.85 1.51 -18.90
CA LYS A 398 57.83 1.75 -19.96
C LYS A 398 59.19 1.88 -19.31
N LEU A 399 59.97 0.80 -19.34
CA LEU A 399 61.31 0.82 -18.79
C LEU A 399 62.19 1.66 -19.71
N THR A 400 63.02 2.52 -19.12
CA THR A 400 63.99 3.34 -19.86
C THR A 400 65.36 3.24 -19.19
N TRP A 401 66.40 3.08 -19.99
CA TRP A 401 67.79 3.05 -19.52
C TRP A 401 68.69 3.67 -20.58
N LYS A 402 69.97 3.89 -20.25
CA LYS A 402 70.97 4.38 -21.21
C LYS A 402 72.05 3.33 -21.43
N ASP A 403 72.27 2.93 -22.68
CA ASP A 403 73.38 2.06 -23.04
C ASP A 403 74.70 2.85 -23.03
N GLY A 404 75.78 2.16 -22.66
CA GLY A 404 77.12 2.72 -22.69
C GLY A 404 77.70 2.67 -24.09
N ARG A 405 78.39 3.74 -24.52
CA ARG A 405 79.31 3.70 -25.65
C ARG A 405 80.69 4.17 -25.24
N THR A 406 81.69 3.54 -25.85
CA THR A 406 83.09 3.93 -25.68
C THR A 406 83.34 5.21 -26.45
N VAL A 407 83.82 6.25 -25.76
CA VAL A 407 84.25 7.51 -26.37
C VAL A 407 85.72 7.74 -26.07
N THR A 408 86.44 8.28 -27.04
CA THR A 408 87.85 8.64 -26.90
C THR A 408 87.96 10.00 -26.23
N GLN A 409 88.77 10.07 -25.17
CA GLN A 409 89.05 11.30 -24.45
C GLN A 409 90.11 12.13 -25.19
N PRO A 410 90.09 13.47 -25.04
CA PRO A 410 91.15 14.34 -25.56
C PRO A 410 92.45 14.07 -24.78
N GLY A 411 93.28 13.16 -25.29
CA GLY A 411 94.48 12.64 -24.61
C GLY A 411 94.83 11.18 -24.92
N GLY A 412 93.96 10.46 -25.65
CA GLY A 412 94.27 9.11 -26.18
C GLY A 412 93.76 7.93 -25.35
N GLY A 413 93.14 8.17 -24.18
CA GLY A 413 92.40 7.15 -23.42
C GLY A 413 90.95 7.00 -23.89
N THR A 414 90.28 5.90 -23.55
CA THR A 414 88.84 5.70 -23.79
C THR A 414 88.06 5.64 -22.48
N THR A 415 86.81 6.11 -22.49
CA THR A 415 85.88 6.01 -21.35
C THR A 415 84.51 5.58 -21.84
N THR A 416 83.73 4.90 -21.00
CA THR A 416 82.34 4.56 -21.30
C THR A 416 81.43 5.70 -20.84
N VAL A 417 80.60 6.20 -21.76
CA VAL A 417 79.55 7.18 -21.45
C VAL A 417 78.19 6.55 -21.70
N TYR A 418 77.29 6.63 -20.72
CA TYR A 418 75.93 6.08 -20.79
C TYR A 418 74.96 7.16 -21.29
N ASP A 419 74.96 7.41 -22.59
CA ASP A 419 74.18 8.48 -23.24
C ASP A 419 73.17 7.98 -24.28
N ILE A 420 73.15 6.70 -24.66
CA ILE A 420 72.24 6.17 -25.68
C ILE A 420 70.91 5.73 -25.03
N PRO A 421 69.79 6.45 -25.22
CA PRO A 421 68.52 6.08 -24.60
C PRO A 421 67.93 4.80 -25.22
N ARG A 422 67.46 3.90 -24.35
CA ARG A 422 66.70 2.70 -24.68
C ARG A 422 65.37 2.72 -23.97
N SER A 423 64.39 2.03 -24.55
CA SER A 423 63.11 1.80 -23.91
C SER A 423 62.50 0.47 -24.35
N VAL A 424 61.86 -0.22 -23.41
CA VAL A 424 61.02 -1.38 -23.68
C VAL A 424 59.73 -1.28 -22.86
N ASP A 425 58.63 -1.73 -23.44
CA ASP A 425 57.37 -1.87 -22.72
C ASP A 425 57.44 -3.14 -21.85
N ASP A 426 57.00 -3.03 -20.59
CA ASP A 426 56.94 -4.11 -19.61
C ASP A 426 55.52 -4.14 -19.03
N GLU A 427 54.93 -5.33 -18.89
CA GLU A 427 53.57 -5.49 -18.37
C GLU A 427 53.60 -6.35 -17.10
N ARG A 428 53.13 -5.77 -16.00
CA ARG A 428 53.06 -6.43 -14.70
C ARG A 428 51.62 -6.54 -14.25
N ASN A 429 51.24 -7.72 -13.75
CA ASN A 429 49.86 -8.03 -13.37
C ASN A 429 49.76 -8.47 -11.90
N PRO A 430 50.11 -7.62 -10.91
CA PRO A 430 49.97 -7.97 -9.49
C PRO A 430 48.51 -8.22 -9.09
N GLU A 431 48.32 -9.18 -8.18
CA GLU A 431 47.03 -9.55 -7.60
C GLU A 431 46.84 -8.89 -6.23
N TYR A 432 45.68 -8.26 -6.02
CA TYR A 432 45.29 -7.66 -4.74
C TYR A 432 44.01 -8.32 -4.22
N LYS A 433 43.95 -8.54 -2.90
CA LYS A 433 42.77 -9.08 -2.22
C LYS A 433 41.93 -7.96 -1.64
N VAL A 434 40.64 -7.90 -1.98
CA VAL A 434 39.68 -6.94 -1.46
C VAL A 434 38.58 -7.70 -0.72
N VAL A 435 38.36 -7.40 0.56
CA VAL A 435 37.30 -8.02 1.36
C VAL A 435 36.09 -7.08 1.42
N ARG A 436 34.90 -7.56 1.04
CA ARG A 436 33.63 -6.84 1.17
C ARG A 436 32.68 -7.56 2.13
N PRO A 437 32.20 -6.91 3.20
CA PRO A 437 31.13 -7.48 4.03
C PRO A 437 29.78 -7.43 3.29
N TYR A 438 28.93 -8.43 3.53
CA TYR A 438 27.54 -8.45 3.07
C TYR A 438 26.60 -8.74 4.24
N ALA A 439 25.37 -8.24 4.14
CA ALA A 439 24.30 -8.53 5.10
C ALA A 439 22.93 -8.55 4.39
N TYR A 440 22.09 -9.52 4.73
CA TYR A 440 20.71 -9.61 4.26
C TYR A 440 19.80 -10.19 5.35
N TRP A 441 18.49 -10.05 5.22
CA TRP A 441 17.52 -10.62 6.17
C TRP A 441 16.84 -11.85 5.56
N THR A 442 16.71 -12.92 6.34
CA THR A 442 15.91 -14.11 6.01
C THR A 442 14.68 -14.18 6.89
N ILE A 443 13.64 -14.85 6.41
CA ILE A 443 12.45 -15.17 7.19
C ILE A 443 12.79 -16.41 8.02
N GLY A 444 12.95 -16.24 9.33
CA GLY A 444 13.08 -17.35 10.27
C GLY A 444 11.72 -17.92 10.68
N GLU A 445 10.73 -17.05 10.87
CA GLU A 445 9.35 -17.41 11.18
C GLU A 445 8.40 -16.41 10.50
N LEU A 446 7.31 -16.92 9.92
CA LEU A 446 6.19 -16.13 9.47
C LEU A 446 4.91 -16.94 9.69
N SER A 447 4.16 -16.54 10.71
CA SER A 447 2.90 -17.17 11.08
C SER A 447 1.80 -16.13 11.05
N VAL A 448 0.75 -16.44 10.29
CA VAL A 448 -0.48 -15.64 10.20
C VAL A 448 -1.61 -16.53 10.71
N TYR A 449 -2.36 -16.03 11.69
CA TYR A 449 -3.44 -16.77 12.33
C TYR A 449 -4.78 -16.09 11.99
N ASN A 450 -5.73 -16.90 11.57
CA ASN A 450 -7.13 -16.50 11.47
C ASN A 450 -7.80 -16.60 12.86
N ILE A 451 -8.86 -15.82 13.05
CA ILE A 451 -9.75 -15.99 14.20
C ILE A 451 -10.68 -17.17 13.89
N GLN A 452 -10.75 -18.14 14.78
CA GLN A 452 -11.63 -19.31 14.63
C GLN A 452 -13.05 -18.98 15.08
N ASP A 453 -13.18 -18.48 16.31
CA ASP A 453 -14.44 -18.15 16.94
C ASP A 453 -14.23 -17.08 18.04
N ALA A 454 -15.33 -16.48 18.48
CA ALA A 454 -15.40 -15.61 19.64
C ALA A 454 -16.53 -16.07 20.55
N VAL A 455 -16.23 -16.25 21.83
CA VAL A 455 -17.21 -16.66 22.85
C VAL A 455 -17.68 -15.44 23.63
N LEU A 456 -18.99 -15.19 23.64
CA LEU A 456 -19.65 -14.14 24.40
C LEU A 456 -20.35 -14.76 25.60
N GLN A 457 -19.85 -14.46 26.80
CA GLN A 457 -20.42 -14.98 28.04
C GLN A 457 -21.30 -13.91 28.69
N ASN A 458 -22.58 -14.22 28.84
CA ASN A 458 -23.53 -13.39 29.57
C ASN A 458 -24.72 -14.24 30.00
N TYR A 459 -25.15 -14.09 31.25
CA TYR A 459 -26.27 -14.83 31.82
C TYR A 459 -27.59 -14.68 31.03
N ALA A 460 -27.72 -13.64 30.22
CA ALA A 460 -28.91 -13.38 29.42
C ALA A 460 -29.01 -14.26 28.16
N PHE A 461 -27.94 -14.97 27.78
CA PHE A 461 -27.99 -15.94 26.69
C PHE A 461 -28.51 -17.30 27.17
N ALA A 462 -29.15 -18.04 26.27
CA ALA A 462 -29.52 -19.44 26.52
C ALA A 462 -28.24 -20.26 26.74
N GLY A 463 -28.03 -20.76 27.96
CA GLY A 463 -26.79 -21.44 28.34
C GLY A 463 -25.69 -20.53 28.89
N SER A 464 -25.98 -19.25 29.14
CA SER A 464 -25.04 -18.23 29.64
C SER A 464 -23.88 -17.85 28.70
N GLU A 465 -23.85 -18.40 27.49
CA GLU A 465 -22.86 -18.05 26.48
C GLU A 465 -23.38 -18.28 25.05
N ILE A 466 -22.74 -17.62 24.09
CA ILE A 466 -22.87 -17.90 22.66
C ILE A 466 -21.50 -17.91 22.00
N THR A 467 -21.34 -18.73 20.96
CA THR A 467 -20.13 -18.78 20.13
C THR A 467 -20.43 -18.20 18.76
N ILE A 468 -19.59 -17.26 18.32
CA ILE A 468 -19.76 -16.54 17.05
C ILE A 468 -18.56 -16.86 16.16
N THR A 469 -18.85 -17.34 14.95
CA THR A 469 -17.83 -17.55 13.91
C THR A 469 -17.71 -16.33 13.01
N PRO A 470 -16.51 -16.00 12.50
CA PRO A 470 -16.33 -14.88 11.57
C PRO A 470 -17.17 -15.05 10.29
N SER A 471 -17.72 -13.94 9.77
CA SER A 471 -18.49 -13.90 8.52
C SER A 471 -18.04 -12.72 7.66
N GLY A 472 -17.85 -12.96 6.36
CA GLY A 472 -17.50 -11.91 5.38
C GLY A 472 -16.01 -11.59 5.25
N TYR A 473 -15.11 -12.50 5.62
CA TYR A 473 -13.67 -12.35 5.49
C TYR A 473 -13.02 -13.65 4.97
N THR A 474 -11.99 -13.51 4.13
CA THR A 474 -11.12 -14.59 3.65
C THR A 474 -9.68 -14.21 4.01
N PRO A 475 -8.95 -15.02 4.80
CA PRO A 475 -7.57 -14.74 5.20
C PRO A 475 -6.58 -14.54 4.07
#